data_AF-A0A5B9Q8L9-F1
#
_entry.id   AF-A0A5B9Q8L9-F1
#
_cell.length_a   1.000
_cell.length_b   1.000
_cell.length_c   1.000
_cell.angle_alpha   90.00
_cell.angle_beta   90.00
_cell.angle_gamma   90.00
#
_symmetry.space_group_name_H-M   'P 1'
#
loop_
_entity.id
_entity.type
_entity.pdbx_description
1 polymer ?
#
loop_
_entity_poly.entity_id
_entity_poly.type
_entity_poly.pdbx_seq_one_letter_code
_entity_poly.pdbx_strand_id
1 'polypeptide(L)'
;MSAPNEDSVNQTATPLPAGWLSRWPAVTFLLPFAVFMLVGSLEPTPPKSSQSDNLGEAVLETESLDEVIDSPAIDDFSPEEGGLLPKIPYAYYPWVYTLKIVLTLVAMALVWPGYRTFPFRVSWLSVAVGVVGVVLWVALCHLRLEPRIIGPVDRFLGSFIPGREPGEIPTIHLLDLLGTGERSAYDPLTQMAGQPVAAWAFLIVRFIGLALIVPIIEEFFLRGFLMRFVMHQQWWKVPFGEADATALLVGTLVPMMMHMGELFAAAVWFSMITWLMLRTRNIWDCVVAHGVTNLLLGIYVVLFDQWQLM
;
A
#
# COMPACT_ATOMS: atom_id res chain seq x y z
N MET A 1 -12.05 0.27 46.79
CA MET A 1 -10.76 0.91 46.47
C MET A 1 -9.86 -0.17 45.91
N SER A 2 -9.86 -0.34 44.59
CA SER A 2 -8.93 -1.27 43.93
C SER A 2 -7.57 -0.58 43.83
N ALA A 3 -6.51 -1.30 44.18
CA ALA A 3 -5.15 -0.79 44.13
C ALA A 3 -4.80 -0.31 42.70
N PRO A 4 -3.98 0.75 42.55
CA PRO A 4 -3.46 1.15 41.24
C PRO A 4 -2.59 0.01 40.69
N ASN A 5 -2.78 -0.31 39.41
CA ASN A 5 -1.99 -1.30 38.68
C ASN A 5 -0.51 -0.87 38.67
N GLU A 6 0.40 -1.72 39.16
CA GLU A 6 1.85 -1.49 39.21
C GLU A 6 2.50 -1.39 37.81
N ASP A 7 1.76 -1.69 36.73
CA ASP A 7 2.21 -1.56 35.34
C ASP A 7 2.22 -0.12 34.79
N SER A 8 1.99 0.88 35.63
CA SER A 8 2.22 2.30 35.29
C SER A 8 3.71 2.66 35.31
N VAL A 9 4.56 1.77 34.77
CA VAL A 9 5.95 2.07 34.45
C VAL A 9 5.97 3.38 33.69
N ASN A 10 6.60 4.41 34.27
CA ASN A 10 6.82 5.73 33.68
C ASN A 10 7.09 5.61 32.17
N GLN A 11 6.06 5.82 31.35
CA GLN A 11 6.19 5.79 29.90
C GLN A 11 6.93 7.05 29.51
N THR A 12 8.24 6.91 29.36
CA THR A 12 9.09 8.00 28.92
C THR A 12 8.93 8.17 27.42
N ALA A 13 8.80 9.42 27.00
CA ALA A 13 8.73 9.77 25.59
C ALA A 13 9.97 9.22 24.86
N THR A 14 9.81 8.81 23.60
CA THR A 14 10.93 8.33 22.79
C THR A 14 12.02 9.40 22.74
N PRO A 15 13.27 9.08 23.08
CA PRO A 15 14.34 10.08 23.06
C PRO A 15 14.56 10.58 21.63
N LEU A 16 14.89 11.87 21.51
CA LEU A 16 15.25 12.45 20.22
C LEU A 16 16.56 11.82 19.70
N PRO A 17 16.68 11.62 18.38
CA PRO A 17 17.90 11.11 17.78
C PRO A 17 19.08 12.06 17.95
N ALA A 18 20.29 11.49 18.00
CA ALA A 18 21.52 12.28 18.08
C ALA A 18 21.79 13.08 16.79
N GLY A 19 22.63 14.12 16.91
CA GLY A 19 23.10 14.90 15.77
C GLY A 19 22.04 15.81 15.16
N TRP A 20 22.07 15.98 13.84
CA TRP A 20 21.22 16.93 13.12
C TRP A 20 19.73 16.57 13.15
N LEU A 21 19.40 15.28 13.31
CA LEU A 21 18.03 14.79 13.43
C LEU A 21 17.33 15.28 14.70
N SER A 22 18.06 15.68 15.75
CA SER A 22 17.48 16.30 16.95
C SER A 22 16.78 17.62 16.66
N ARG A 23 17.25 18.36 15.64
CA ARG A 23 16.66 19.64 15.21
C ARG A 23 15.43 19.44 14.35
N TRP A 24 15.39 18.34 13.60
CA TRP A 24 14.32 18.02 12.66
C TRP A 24 13.85 16.57 12.84
N PRO A 25 13.23 16.24 13.99
CA PRO A 25 12.94 14.84 14.34
C PRO A 25 11.99 14.14 13.37
N ALA A 26 11.10 14.91 12.71
CA ALA A 26 10.14 14.39 11.75
C ALA A 26 10.82 13.78 10.51
N VAL A 27 12.05 14.22 10.17
CA VAL A 27 12.79 13.71 9.00
C VAL A 27 13.02 12.20 9.08
N THR A 28 13.20 11.67 10.29
CA THR A 28 13.34 10.22 10.54
C THR A 28 12.15 9.41 10.00
N PHE A 29 10.96 9.99 10.07
CA PHE A 29 9.70 9.31 9.76
C PHE A 29 9.18 9.70 8.37
N LEU A 30 9.48 10.92 7.91
CA LEU A 30 8.99 11.46 6.65
C LEU A 30 9.89 11.15 5.46
N LEU A 31 11.22 11.21 5.61
CA LEU A 31 12.12 11.17 4.44
C LEU A 31 12.03 9.83 3.68
N PRO A 32 12.15 8.65 4.33
CA PRO A 32 12.05 7.38 3.61
C PRO A 32 10.69 7.15 2.97
N PHE A 33 9.61 7.52 3.67
CA PHE A 33 8.24 7.42 3.17
C PHE A 33 8.02 8.35 1.97
N ALA A 34 8.44 9.61 2.06
CA ALA A 34 8.33 10.57 0.96
C ALA A 34 9.13 10.13 -0.27
N VAL A 35 10.36 9.64 -0.09
CA VAL A 35 11.17 9.10 -1.20
C VAL A 35 10.45 7.92 -1.86
N PHE A 36 9.91 6.99 -1.06
CA PHE A 36 9.15 5.85 -1.59
C PHE A 36 7.93 6.30 -2.41
N MET A 37 7.13 7.24 -1.88
CA MET A 37 5.94 7.76 -2.56
C MET A 37 6.27 8.56 -3.83
N LEU A 38 7.30 9.41 -3.78
CA LEU A 38 7.70 10.24 -4.92
C LEU A 38 8.21 9.38 -6.09
N VAL A 39 9.07 8.40 -5.83
CA VAL A 39 9.54 7.51 -6.90
C VAL A 39 8.43 6.55 -7.34
N GLY A 40 7.57 6.13 -6.41
CA GLY A 40 6.38 5.31 -6.70
C GLY A 40 5.40 5.99 -7.67
N SER A 41 5.24 7.32 -7.59
CA SER A 41 4.40 8.06 -8.56
C SER A 41 4.93 8.06 -10.00
N LEU A 42 6.16 7.58 -10.21
CA LEU A 42 6.77 7.42 -11.53
C LEU A 42 6.62 5.99 -12.07
N GLU A 43 5.98 5.08 -11.33
CA GLU A 43 5.82 3.69 -11.77
C GLU A 43 4.97 3.59 -13.04
N PRO A 44 5.44 2.87 -14.06
CA PRO A 44 4.63 2.57 -15.24
C PRO A 44 3.34 1.83 -14.86
N THR A 45 2.21 2.32 -15.35
CA THR A 45 0.93 1.62 -15.28
C THR A 45 0.82 0.61 -16.42
N PRO A 46 0.17 -0.55 -16.22
CA PRO A 46 -0.10 -1.47 -17.31
C PRO A 46 -0.90 -0.76 -18.42
N PRO A 47 -0.70 -1.13 -19.69
CA PRO A 47 -1.55 -0.63 -20.76
C PRO A 47 -3.00 -0.99 -20.43
N LYS A 48 -3.91 0.00 -20.54
CA LYS A 48 -5.35 -0.28 -20.42
C LYS A 48 -5.67 -1.35 -21.45
N SER A 49 -6.26 -2.47 -21.03
CA SER A 49 -6.82 -3.43 -21.97
C SER A 49 -7.77 -2.66 -22.87
N SER A 50 -7.44 -2.52 -24.16
CA SER A 50 -8.40 -2.07 -25.15
C SER A 50 -9.65 -2.91 -24.95
N GLN A 51 -10.83 -2.28 -24.90
CA GLN A 51 -12.10 -2.99 -25.02
C GLN A 51 -12.08 -3.79 -26.33
N SER A 52 -11.59 -5.02 -26.28
CA SER A 52 -11.65 -6.01 -27.35
C SER A 52 -12.38 -7.27 -26.88
N ASP A 53 -13.20 -7.14 -25.84
CA ASP A 53 -14.20 -8.15 -25.43
C ASP A 53 -15.55 -7.96 -26.14
N ASN A 54 -15.65 -7.06 -27.12
CA ASN A 54 -16.82 -6.89 -28.00
C ASN A 54 -16.52 -7.22 -29.47
N LEU A 55 -15.81 -8.34 -29.71
CA LEU A 55 -15.71 -8.95 -31.05
C LEU A 55 -15.88 -10.48 -30.98
N GLY A 56 -16.66 -10.95 -30.00
CA GLY A 56 -17.03 -12.36 -29.83
C GLY A 56 -18.27 -12.81 -30.62
N GLU A 57 -18.86 -11.97 -31.48
CA GLU A 57 -20.05 -12.37 -32.24
C GLU A 57 -20.30 -11.53 -33.51
N ALA A 58 -19.38 -11.57 -34.48
CA ALA A 58 -19.69 -11.44 -35.90
C ALA A 58 -18.43 -11.64 -36.74
N VAL A 59 -18.62 -12.24 -37.93
CA VAL A 59 -17.64 -12.46 -39.02
C VAL A 59 -16.95 -13.83 -38.97
N LEU A 60 -17.74 -14.84 -39.32
CA LEU A 60 -17.28 -15.89 -40.25
C LEU A 60 -17.05 -15.22 -41.61
N GLU A 61 -15.81 -14.99 -42.00
CA GLU A 61 -15.41 -15.04 -43.42
C GLU A 61 -13.88 -15.12 -43.53
N THR A 62 -13.43 -16.29 -43.97
CA THR A 62 -12.19 -16.61 -44.68
C THR A 62 -11.16 -15.50 -44.87
N GLU A 63 -10.02 -15.61 -44.19
CA GLU A 63 -8.71 -15.22 -44.73
C GLU A 63 -7.58 -16.09 -44.12
N SER A 64 -6.57 -16.35 -44.93
CA SER A 64 -5.60 -17.47 -44.86
C SER A 64 -4.52 -17.35 -43.77
N LEU A 65 -4.13 -18.52 -43.24
CA LEU A 65 -3.24 -18.79 -42.10
C LEU A 65 -1.71 -18.65 -42.39
N ASP A 66 -1.25 -17.63 -43.13
CA ASP A 66 0.18 -17.55 -43.52
C ASP A 66 0.92 -16.23 -43.22
N GLU A 67 0.38 -15.32 -42.39
CA GLU A 67 1.09 -14.05 -42.10
C GLU A 67 1.00 -13.59 -40.63
N VAL A 68 1.32 -14.47 -39.67
CA VAL A 68 1.35 -14.13 -38.22
C VAL A 68 2.70 -14.47 -37.58
N ILE A 69 3.80 -14.30 -38.31
CA ILE A 69 5.17 -14.40 -37.73
C ILE A 69 6.06 -13.32 -38.35
N ASP A 70 5.91 -12.06 -37.92
CA ASP A 70 7.04 -11.19 -37.52
C ASP A 70 6.53 -9.80 -37.08
N SER A 71 6.52 -9.53 -35.77
CA SER A 71 6.82 -8.21 -35.21
C SER A 71 6.87 -8.29 -33.69
N PRO A 72 7.97 -7.91 -33.03
CA PRO A 72 7.90 -7.55 -31.62
C PRO A 72 7.00 -6.32 -31.54
N ALA A 73 5.91 -6.40 -30.80
CA ALA A 73 5.08 -5.25 -30.49
C ALA A 73 5.94 -4.24 -29.71
N ILE A 74 6.54 -3.31 -30.44
CA ILE A 74 7.06 -2.06 -29.90
C ILE A 74 5.82 -1.22 -29.70
N ASP A 75 5.45 -1.00 -28.44
CA ASP A 75 4.36 -0.12 -28.04
C ASP A 75 4.41 1.18 -28.85
N ASP A 76 3.40 1.39 -29.68
CA ASP A 76 3.29 2.58 -30.52
C ASP A 76 3.05 3.79 -29.63
N PHE A 77 3.91 4.79 -29.76
CA PHE A 77 3.93 5.99 -28.95
C PHE A 77 2.70 6.86 -29.29
N SER A 78 1.66 6.80 -28.45
CA SER A 78 0.57 7.79 -28.44
C SER A 78 1.00 9.00 -27.59
N PRO A 79 1.22 10.20 -28.19
CA PRO A 79 1.70 11.37 -27.45
C PRO A 79 0.61 12.06 -26.62
N GLU A 80 -0.64 11.59 -26.62
CA GLU A 80 -1.78 12.37 -26.15
C GLU A 80 -2.61 11.66 -25.07
N GLU A 81 -2.08 11.56 -23.85
CA GLU A 81 -2.92 11.55 -22.63
C GLU A 81 -2.22 12.37 -21.55
N GLY A 82 -2.76 13.56 -21.28
CA GLY A 82 -2.18 14.63 -20.48
C GLY A 82 -1.97 14.34 -19.00
N GLY A 83 -0.86 13.66 -18.67
CA GLY A 83 -0.24 13.68 -17.34
C GLY A 83 0.83 14.77 -17.24
N LEU A 84 1.09 15.27 -16.01
CA LEU A 84 2.11 16.29 -15.75
C LEU A 84 3.56 15.80 -16.00
N LEU A 85 3.75 14.49 -16.19
CA LEU A 85 5.01 13.81 -16.42
C LEU A 85 4.89 12.83 -17.60
N PRO A 86 5.95 12.64 -18.41
CA PRO A 86 5.95 11.69 -19.51
C PRO A 86 5.70 10.25 -18.99
N LYS A 87 4.76 9.53 -19.59
CA LYS A 87 4.45 8.13 -19.23
C LYS A 87 5.62 7.24 -19.63
N ILE A 88 6.24 6.59 -18.64
CA ILE A 88 7.34 5.64 -18.84
C ILE A 88 6.75 4.30 -19.34
N PRO A 89 7.35 3.63 -20.36
CA PRO A 89 6.85 2.35 -20.84
C PRO A 89 6.85 1.25 -19.77
N TYR A 90 5.89 0.33 -19.83
CA TYR A 90 5.71 -0.74 -18.83
C TYR A 90 6.92 -1.67 -18.70
N ALA A 91 7.70 -1.84 -19.79
CA ALA A 91 8.95 -2.60 -19.79
C ALA A 91 10.02 -2.07 -18.81
N TYR A 92 9.97 -0.78 -18.44
CA TYR A 92 10.90 -0.19 -17.47
C TYR A 92 10.45 -0.34 -16.02
N TYR A 93 9.29 -0.97 -15.75
CA TYR A 93 8.77 -1.17 -14.40
C TYR A 93 9.81 -1.81 -13.45
N PRO A 94 10.54 -2.88 -13.83
CA PRO A 94 11.54 -3.48 -12.95
C PRO A 94 12.65 -2.51 -12.53
N TRP A 95 13.08 -1.65 -13.45
CA TRP A 95 14.15 -0.67 -13.20
C TRP A 95 13.68 0.47 -12.31
N VAL A 96 12.50 1.04 -12.60
CA VAL A 96 11.91 2.12 -11.79
C VAL A 96 11.64 1.62 -10.37
N TYR A 97 11.06 0.43 -10.23
CA TYR A 97 10.80 -0.17 -8.92
C TYR A 97 12.11 -0.46 -8.17
N THR A 98 13.12 -1.02 -8.83
CA THR A 98 14.43 -1.28 -8.20
C THR A 98 15.09 0.02 -7.73
N LEU A 99 15.02 1.07 -8.54
CA LEU A 99 15.52 2.40 -8.17
C LEU A 99 14.77 2.96 -6.96
N LYS A 100 13.43 2.83 -6.91
CA LYS A 100 12.62 3.19 -5.74
C LYS A 100 13.16 2.52 -4.48
N ILE A 101 13.33 1.20 -4.51
CA ILE A 101 13.83 0.43 -3.38
C ILE A 101 15.22 0.90 -2.94
N VAL A 102 16.15 1.11 -3.87
CA VAL A 102 17.51 1.58 -3.56
C VAL A 102 17.48 2.97 -2.93
N LEU A 103 16.72 3.92 -3.50
CA LEU A 103 16.64 5.29 -2.97
C LEU A 103 15.98 5.32 -1.59
N THR A 104 14.95 4.50 -1.36
CA THR A 104 14.34 4.35 -0.03
C THR A 104 15.32 3.77 0.98
N LEU A 105 16.12 2.76 0.61
CA LEU A 105 17.17 2.21 1.49
C LEU A 105 18.23 3.25 1.84
N VAL A 106 18.65 4.08 0.87
CA VAL A 106 19.57 5.20 1.12
C VAL A 106 18.95 6.18 2.10
N ALA A 107 17.68 6.56 1.91
CA ALA A 107 16.96 7.42 2.83
C ALA A 107 16.87 6.83 4.25
N MET A 108 16.57 5.53 4.37
CA MET A 108 16.55 4.79 5.64
C MET A 108 17.93 4.80 6.32
N ALA A 109 19.01 4.60 5.54
CA ALA A 109 20.37 4.63 6.07
C ALA A 109 20.74 6.02 6.62
N LEU A 110 20.33 7.11 5.94
CA LEU A 110 20.55 8.48 6.40
C LEU A 110 19.85 8.78 7.73
N VAL A 111 18.67 8.19 7.96
CA VAL A 111 17.90 8.38 9.20
C VAL A 111 18.06 7.26 10.21
N TRP A 112 18.99 6.31 9.98
CA TRP A 112 19.23 5.17 10.84
C TRP A 112 19.44 5.50 12.33
N PRO A 113 20.14 6.60 12.71
CA PRO A 113 20.24 7.00 14.11
C PRO A 113 18.89 7.27 14.77
N GLY A 114 17.89 7.69 13.99
CA GLY A 114 16.50 7.83 14.39
C GLY A 114 15.79 6.51 14.65
N TYR A 115 15.94 5.51 13.77
CA TYR A 115 15.36 4.19 14.01
C TYR A 115 15.92 3.53 15.28
N ARG A 116 17.19 3.76 15.57
CA ARG A 116 17.86 3.25 16.78
C ARG A 116 17.33 3.84 18.10
N THR A 117 16.53 4.90 18.09
CA THR A 117 15.89 5.39 19.32
C THR A 117 14.77 4.47 19.80
N PHE A 118 14.28 3.59 18.91
CA PHE A 118 13.27 2.58 19.23
C PHE A 118 13.96 1.24 19.52
N PRO A 119 13.85 0.70 20.75
CA PRO A 119 14.53 -0.53 21.10
C PRO A 119 13.96 -1.70 20.30
N PHE A 120 14.81 -2.42 19.58
CA PHE A 120 14.40 -3.58 18.80
C PHE A 120 13.96 -4.72 19.73
N ARG A 121 12.65 -4.92 19.82
CA ARG A 121 12.01 -6.01 20.57
C ARG A 121 10.93 -6.60 19.69
N VAL A 122 10.76 -7.91 19.70
CA VAL A 122 9.73 -8.59 18.92
C VAL A 122 9.09 -9.64 19.81
N SER A 123 7.78 -9.58 19.93
CA SER A 123 6.95 -10.55 20.61
C SER A 123 6.36 -11.54 19.60
N TRP A 124 6.07 -12.76 20.03
CA TRP A 124 5.37 -13.74 19.19
C TRP A 124 3.97 -13.26 18.77
N LEU A 125 3.36 -12.36 19.55
CA LEU A 125 2.06 -11.77 19.27
C LEU A 125 2.07 -11.02 17.93
N SER A 126 3.17 -10.36 17.57
CA SER A 126 3.32 -9.68 16.27
C SER A 126 3.14 -10.65 15.09
N VAL A 127 3.77 -11.81 15.15
CA VAL A 127 3.66 -12.85 14.12
C VAL A 127 2.24 -13.41 14.05
N ALA A 128 1.63 -13.71 15.21
CA ALA A 128 0.25 -14.20 15.26
C ALA A 128 -0.74 -13.18 14.67
N VAL A 129 -0.60 -11.89 15.02
CA VAL A 129 -1.40 -10.81 14.45
C VAL A 129 -1.17 -10.70 12.94
N GLY A 130 0.08 -10.80 12.47
CA GLY A 130 0.37 -10.77 11.04
C GLY A 130 -0.29 -11.89 10.24
N VAL A 131 -0.29 -13.12 10.78
CA VAL A 131 -0.95 -14.30 10.18
C VAL A 131 -2.47 -14.14 10.18
N VAL A 132 -3.07 -13.74 11.31
CA VAL A 132 -4.51 -13.47 11.37
C VAL A 132 -4.89 -12.34 10.41
N GLY A 133 -4.04 -11.32 10.31
CA GLY A 133 -4.21 -10.18 9.42
C GLY A 133 -4.35 -10.56 7.96
N VAL A 134 -3.46 -11.42 7.44
CA VAL A 134 -3.57 -11.85 6.03
C VAL A 134 -4.81 -12.68 5.77
N VAL A 135 -5.21 -13.55 6.70
CA VAL A 135 -6.44 -14.36 6.57
C VAL A 135 -7.66 -13.45 6.50
N LEU A 136 -7.78 -12.49 7.41
CA LEU A 136 -8.88 -11.53 7.42
C LEU A 136 -8.86 -10.64 6.18
N TRP A 137 -7.69 -10.16 5.76
CA TRP A 137 -7.52 -9.33 4.58
C TRP A 137 -8.04 -10.05 3.33
N VAL A 138 -7.52 -11.25 3.05
CA VAL A 138 -7.91 -12.06 1.90
C VAL A 138 -9.39 -12.42 1.96
N ALA A 139 -9.90 -12.82 3.13
CA ALA A 139 -11.31 -13.13 3.29
C ALA A 139 -12.22 -11.93 2.98
N LEU A 140 -11.89 -10.73 3.49
CA LEU A 140 -12.67 -9.52 3.24
C LEU A 140 -12.60 -9.09 1.77
N CYS A 141 -11.44 -9.21 1.11
CA CYS A 141 -11.30 -8.96 -0.32
C CYS A 141 -12.19 -9.90 -1.15
N HIS A 142 -12.24 -11.19 -0.80
CA HIS A 142 -13.11 -12.17 -1.47
C HIS A 142 -14.60 -11.93 -1.22
N LEU A 143 -14.96 -11.33 -0.09
CA LEU A 143 -16.34 -10.94 0.20
C LEU A 143 -16.83 -9.76 -0.64
N ARG A 144 -15.96 -9.04 -1.37
CA ARG A 144 -16.32 -7.91 -2.26
C ARG A 144 -17.38 -7.01 -1.63
N LEU A 145 -17.12 -6.54 -0.41
CA LEU A 145 -18.09 -5.75 0.37
C LEU A 145 -18.22 -4.34 -0.20
N GLU A 146 -17.17 -3.82 -0.84
CA GLU A 146 -17.08 -2.48 -1.40
C GLU A 146 -18.16 -2.26 -2.47
N PRO A 147 -18.28 -3.05 -3.55
CA PRO A 147 -19.37 -2.88 -4.51
C PRO A 147 -20.76 -3.15 -3.91
N ARG A 148 -20.85 -4.08 -2.94
CA ARG A 148 -22.13 -4.49 -2.33
C ARG A 148 -22.72 -3.43 -1.42
N ILE A 149 -21.90 -2.67 -0.70
CA ILE A 149 -22.35 -1.70 0.30
C ILE A 149 -22.25 -0.27 -0.24
N ILE A 150 -21.13 0.08 -0.90
CA ILE A 150 -20.92 1.43 -1.43
C ILE A 150 -21.77 1.65 -2.68
N GLY A 151 -21.92 0.64 -3.55
CA GLY A 151 -22.70 0.75 -4.78
C GLY A 151 -24.18 1.14 -4.57
N PRO A 152 -24.92 0.57 -3.60
CA PRO A 152 -26.27 1.03 -3.27
C PRO A 152 -26.33 2.45 -2.68
N VAL A 153 -25.34 2.82 -1.84
CA VAL A 153 -25.28 4.16 -1.24
C VAL A 153 -24.98 5.20 -2.31
N ASP A 154 -24.03 4.93 -3.20
CA ASP A 154 -23.69 5.77 -4.35
C ASP A 154 -24.90 5.96 -5.27
N ARG A 155 -25.66 4.88 -5.51
CA ARG A 155 -26.91 4.96 -6.27
C ARG A 155 -28.00 5.78 -5.58
N PHE A 156 -28.13 5.61 -4.27
CA PHE A 156 -29.10 6.35 -3.48
C PHE A 156 -28.77 7.85 -3.46
N LEU A 157 -27.51 8.21 -3.21
CA LEU A 157 -27.09 9.61 -3.19
C LEU A 157 -27.17 10.24 -4.60
N GLY A 158 -26.79 9.49 -5.64
CA GLY A 158 -26.87 9.92 -7.03
C GLY A 158 -28.29 10.21 -7.51
N SER A 159 -29.29 9.59 -6.87
CA SER A 159 -30.71 9.84 -7.17
C SER A 159 -31.20 11.26 -6.81
N PHE A 160 -30.45 12.00 -6.00
CA PHE A 160 -30.79 13.38 -5.60
C PHE A 160 -30.14 14.45 -6.49
N ILE A 161 -29.42 14.08 -7.55
CA ILE A 161 -28.74 15.02 -8.46
C ILE A 161 -29.71 15.46 -9.58
N PRO A 162 -30.16 16.73 -9.61
CA PRO A 162 -31.05 17.23 -10.66
C PRO A 162 -30.31 17.48 -11.99
N GLY A 163 -30.95 17.18 -13.12
CA GLY A 163 -30.48 17.53 -14.47
C GLY A 163 -29.77 16.44 -15.27
N ARG A 164 -29.94 15.15 -14.92
CA ARG A 164 -29.31 14.02 -15.62
C ARG A 164 -30.17 13.43 -16.73
N GLU A 165 -29.55 12.91 -17.78
CA GLU A 165 -30.24 12.34 -18.92
C GLU A 165 -31.01 11.04 -18.57
N PRO A 166 -32.19 10.79 -19.16
CA PRO A 166 -32.93 9.55 -18.92
C PRO A 166 -32.19 8.34 -19.54
N GLY A 167 -31.52 7.55 -18.70
CA GLY A 167 -30.84 6.32 -19.13
C GLY A 167 -29.53 6.02 -18.40
N GLU A 168 -28.92 7.02 -17.77
CA GLU A 168 -27.71 6.82 -16.95
C GLU A 168 -28.05 6.28 -15.56
N ILE A 169 -27.24 5.33 -15.06
CA ILE A 169 -27.36 4.81 -13.70
C ILE A 169 -27.07 5.97 -12.72
N PRO A 170 -27.97 6.30 -11.77
CA PRO A 170 -27.86 7.48 -10.93
C PRO A 170 -26.75 7.29 -9.89
N THR A 171 -25.48 7.49 -10.27
CA THR A 171 -24.30 7.27 -9.43
C THR A 171 -23.51 8.57 -9.28
N ILE A 172 -22.92 8.81 -8.11
CA ILE A 172 -21.98 9.94 -7.89
C ILE A 172 -20.58 9.54 -8.39
N HIS A 173 -20.43 8.34 -8.94
CA HIS A 173 -19.14 7.73 -9.24
C HIS A 173 -18.26 7.71 -8.00
N LEU A 174 -18.85 7.52 -6.81
CA LEU A 174 -18.09 7.54 -5.56
C LEU A 174 -17.00 6.46 -5.56
N LEU A 175 -17.24 5.33 -6.21
CA LEU A 175 -16.24 4.27 -6.36
C LEU A 175 -15.10 4.66 -7.31
N ASP A 176 -15.38 5.44 -8.36
CA ASP A 176 -14.36 5.94 -9.29
C ASP A 176 -13.59 7.14 -8.71
N LEU A 177 -14.27 8.01 -7.95
CA LEU A 177 -13.68 9.11 -7.19
C LEU A 177 -12.82 8.59 -6.04
N LEU A 178 -13.27 7.52 -5.40
CA LEU A 178 -12.46 6.75 -4.47
C LEU A 178 -11.37 5.98 -5.21
N GLY A 179 -11.31 5.93 -6.54
CA GLY A 179 -10.25 5.23 -7.26
C GLY A 179 -10.39 3.71 -7.16
N THR A 180 -10.22 3.01 -8.28
CA THR A 180 -10.25 1.55 -8.34
C THR A 180 -9.08 0.89 -7.60
N GLY A 181 -8.09 1.67 -7.16
CA GLY A 181 -6.88 1.14 -6.53
C GLY A 181 -6.09 0.23 -7.47
N GLU A 182 -6.17 0.47 -8.79
CA GLU A 182 -5.46 -0.31 -9.82
C GLU A 182 -3.95 -0.32 -9.53
N ARG A 183 -3.50 -1.40 -8.90
CA ARG A 183 -2.08 -1.73 -8.77
C ARG A 183 -1.56 -2.15 -10.14
N SER A 184 -0.26 -2.01 -10.36
CA SER A 184 0.36 -2.32 -11.64
C SER A 184 0.22 -3.79 -12.07
N ALA A 185 -0.14 -4.68 -11.13
CA ALA A 185 -0.32 -6.12 -11.31
C ALA A 185 0.81 -6.78 -12.11
N TYR A 186 2.04 -6.29 -11.94
CA TYR A 186 3.19 -6.71 -12.74
C TYR A 186 3.63 -8.12 -12.38
N ASP A 187 3.40 -9.07 -13.29
CA ASP A 187 3.95 -10.42 -13.18
C ASP A 187 5.33 -10.49 -13.88
N PRO A 188 6.44 -10.59 -13.12
CA PRO A 188 7.77 -10.68 -13.71
C PRO A 188 8.04 -12.01 -14.41
N LEU A 189 7.33 -13.08 -14.05
CA LEU A 189 7.56 -14.41 -14.61
C LEU A 189 7.04 -14.51 -16.05
N THR A 190 5.94 -13.82 -16.36
CA THR A 190 5.43 -13.69 -17.73
C THR A 190 6.15 -12.59 -18.50
N GLN A 191 6.28 -11.39 -17.92
CA GLN A 191 6.85 -10.22 -18.63
C GLN A 191 8.34 -10.37 -18.94
N MET A 192 9.07 -11.17 -18.16
CA MET A 192 10.51 -11.42 -18.34
C MET A 192 10.81 -12.90 -18.61
N ALA A 193 9.88 -13.63 -19.23
CA ALA A 193 10.03 -15.07 -19.51
C ALA A 193 11.32 -15.43 -20.28
N GLY A 194 11.81 -14.54 -21.15
CA GLY A 194 13.08 -14.70 -21.87
C GLY A 194 14.34 -14.53 -21.00
N GLN A 195 14.21 -14.06 -19.76
CA GLN A 195 15.31 -13.82 -18.82
C GLN A 195 14.95 -14.33 -17.41
N PRO A 196 14.82 -15.65 -17.20
CA PRO A 196 14.27 -16.22 -15.96
C PRO A 196 15.07 -15.82 -14.71
N VAL A 197 16.40 -15.71 -14.81
CA VAL A 197 17.24 -15.26 -13.68
C VAL A 197 16.90 -13.82 -13.28
N ALA A 198 16.68 -12.94 -14.26
CA ALA A 198 16.33 -11.54 -14.00
C ALA A 198 14.90 -11.43 -13.45
N ALA A 199 13.96 -12.25 -13.93
CA ALA A 199 12.60 -12.34 -13.42
C ALA A 199 12.57 -12.69 -11.92
N TRP A 200 13.27 -13.77 -11.53
CA TRP A 200 13.37 -14.20 -10.13
C TRP A 200 14.12 -13.19 -9.26
N ALA A 201 15.21 -12.61 -9.77
CA ALA A 201 15.93 -11.56 -9.05
C ALA A 201 15.03 -10.35 -8.77
N PHE A 202 14.26 -9.92 -9.76
CA PHE A 202 13.31 -8.81 -9.59
C PHE A 202 12.17 -9.17 -8.64
N LEU A 203 11.63 -10.39 -8.71
CA LEU A 203 10.62 -10.86 -7.75
C LEU A 203 11.15 -10.80 -6.30
N ILE A 204 12.41 -11.21 -6.06
CA ILE A 204 13.04 -11.09 -4.74
C ILE A 204 13.11 -9.61 -4.30
N VAL A 205 13.48 -8.70 -5.19
CA VAL A 205 13.48 -7.26 -4.91
C VAL A 205 12.08 -6.78 -4.52
N ARG A 206 11.02 -7.24 -5.21
CA ARG A 206 9.63 -6.94 -4.84
C ARG A 206 9.28 -7.47 -3.46
N PHE A 207 9.67 -8.70 -3.11
CA PHE A 207 9.43 -9.26 -1.79
C PHE A 207 10.17 -8.49 -0.68
N ILE A 208 11.41 -8.07 -0.91
CA ILE A 208 12.18 -7.24 0.04
C ILE A 208 11.47 -5.89 0.24
N GLY A 209 11.05 -5.26 -0.86
CA GLY A 209 10.26 -4.03 -0.82
C GLY A 209 9.00 -4.19 0.02
N LEU A 210 8.18 -5.18 -0.35
CA LEU A 210 6.87 -5.45 0.22
C LEU A 210 6.90 -5.89 1.69
N ALA A 211 7.78 -6.83 2.05
CA ALA A 211 7.77 -7.48 3.36
C ALA A 211 8.75 -6.88 4.39
N LEU A 212 9.75 -6.10 3.96
CA LEU A 212 10.76 -5.54 4.85
C LEU A 212 10.77 -4.02 4.84
N ILE A 213 10.84 -3.41 3.66
CA ILE A 213 11.02 -1.95 3.54
C ILE A 213 9.72 -1.20 3.84
N VAL A 214 8.64 -1.55 3.13
CA VAL A 214 7.31 -0.92 3.26
C VAL A 214 6.82 -0.95 4.71
N PRO A 215 6.83 -2.09 5.43
CA PRO A 215 6.41 -2.13 6.83
C PRO A 215 7.20 -1.18 7.73
N ILE A 216 8.52 -1.06 7.52
CA ILE A 216 9.33 -0.15 8.33
C ILE A 216 8.94 1.29 8.03
N ILE A 217 8.94 1.72 6.76
CA ILE A 217 8.69 3.13 6.42
C ILE A 217 7.27 3.55 6.78
N GLU A 218 6.27 2.69 6.58
CA GLU A 218 4.86 3.01 6.84
C GLU A 218 4.54 3.04 8.33
N GLU A 219 4.99 2.05 9.11
CA GLU A 219 4.72 2.03 10.55
C GLU A 219 5.44 3.16 11.28
N PHE A 220 6.67 3.49 10.85
CA PHE A 220 7.36 4.68 11.36
C PHE A 220 6.64 5.96 10.95
N PHE A 221 6.24 6.13 9.69
CA PHE A 221 5.48 7.30 9.25
C PHE A 221 4.15 7.44 10.04
N LEU A 222 3.34 6.38 10.06
CA LEU A 222 1.98 6.45 10.57
C LEU A 222 1.94 6.44 12.10
N ARG A 223 2.54 5.45 12.76
CA ARG A 223 2.47 5.28 14.23
C ARG A 223 3.60 6.04 14.93
N GLY A 224 4.79 6.02 14.33
CA GLY A 224 5.95 6.72 14.87
C GLY A 224 5.82 8.24 14.84
N PHE A 225 5.13 8.78 13.83
CA PHE A 225 4.95 10.22 13.61
C PHE A 225 3.49 10.67 13.53
N LEU A 226 2.72 10.30 12.50
CA LEU A 226 1.44 10.96 12.17
C LEU A 226 0.42 10.89 13.31
N MET A 227 0.21 9.70 13.88
CA MET A 227 -0.72 9.51 15.00
C MET A 227 -0.32 10.33 16.24
N ARG A 228 0.98 10.49 16.51
CA ARG A 228 1.48 11.30 17.64
C ARG A 228 1.45 12.80 17.32
N PHE A 229 1.66 13.16 16.05
CA PHE A 229 1.63 14.53 15.53
C PHE A 229 0.26 15.17 15.69
N VAL A 230 -0.81 14.43 15.39
CA VAL A 230 -2.18 14.95 15.53
C VAL A 230 -2.61 15.12 16.98
N MET A 231 -1.96 14.43 17.93
CA MET A 231 -2.22 14.60 19.36
C MET A 231 -1.52 15.84 19.93
N HIS A 232 -0.28 16.12 19.50
CA HIS A 232 0.49 17.21 20.07
C HIS A 232 1.57 17.75 19.12
N GLN A 233 1.75 19.07 19.05
CA GLN A 233 2.76 19.70 18.17
C GLN A 233 4.19 19.21 18.45
N GLN A 234 4.52 19.03 19.73
CA GLN A 234 5.77 18.40 20.17
C GLN A 234 5.57 16.89 20.35
N TRP A 235 5.13 16.21 19.30
CA TRP A 235 4.75 14.80 19.29
C TRP A 235 5.84 13.84 19.77
N TRP A 236 7.11 14.23 19.65
CA TRP A 236 8.22 13.46 20.22
C TRP A 236 8.16 13.35 21.75
N LYS A 237 7.36 14.19 22.43
CA LYS A 237 7.05 14.08 23.87
C LYS A 237 5.91 13.12 24.20
N VAL A 238 5.09 12.72 23.21
CA VAL A 238 4.02 11.74 23.39
C VAL A 238 4.66 10.35 23.41
N PRO A 239 4.54 9.55 24.48
CA PRO A 239 5.05 8.18 24.50
C PRO A 239 4.47 7.32 23.36
N PHE A 240 5.27 6.36 22.86
CA PHE A 240 4.77 5.43 21.87
C PHE A 240 3.76 4.46 22.48
N GLY A 241 2.62 4.24 21.81
CA GLY A 241 1.52 3.43 22.33
C GLY A 241 0.46 4.20 23.13
N GLU A 242 0.55 5.54 23.17
CA GLU A 242 -0.56 6.41 23.54
C GLU A 242 -1.33 6.86 22.30
N ALA A 243 -2.66 6.89 22.39
CA ALA A 243 -3.54 7.40 21.34
C ALA A 243 -4.83 7.95 21.95
N ASP A 244 -5.26 9.13 21.50
CA ASP A 244 -6.61 9.64 21.74
C ASP A 244 -7.56 9.26 20.59
N ALA A 245 -8.82 9.69 20.67
CA ALA A 245 -9.81 9.39 19.63
C ALA A 245 -9.39 9.92 18.24
N THR A 246 -8.72 11.06 18.18
CA THR A 246 -8.21 11.66 16.93
C THR A 246 -7.12 10.79 16.33
N ALA A 247 -6.16 10.36 17.14
CA ALA A 247 -5.08 9.48 16.70
C ALA A 247 -5.60 8.12 16.23
N LEU A 248 -6.57 7.54 16.92
CA LEU A 248 -7.23 6.29 16.50
C LEU A 248 -7.96 6.47 15.16
N LEU A 249 -8.69 7.57 14.99
CA LEU A 249 -9.38 7.88 13.74
C LEU A 249 -8.37 8.06 12.59
N VAL A 250 -7.34 8.86 12.79
CA VAL A 250 -6.28 9.12 11.81
C VAL A 250 -5.51 7.85 11.47
N GLY A 251 -5.18 7.03 12.48
CA GLY A 251 -4.45 5.77 12.34
C GLY A 251 -5.17 4.69 11.54
N THR A 252 -6.48 4.84 11.35
CA THR A 252 -7.32 3.96 10.55
C THR A 252 -7.76 4.61 9.23
N LEU A 253 -8.27 5.85 9.25
CA LEU A 253 -8.84 6.48 8.05
C LEU A 253 -7.79 6.88 7.01
N VAL A 254 -6.65 7.44 7.42
CA VAL A 254 -5.60 7.87 6.47
C VAL A 254 -5.11 6.70 5.63
N PRO A 255 -4.68 5.57 6.21
CA PRO A 255 -4.25 4.44 5.40
C PRO A 255 -5.42 3.77 4.65
N MET A 256 -6.65 3.74 5.19
CA MET A 256 -7.80 3.28 4.41
C MET A 256 -7.95 4.06 3.09
N MET A 257 -7.78 5.38 3.13
CA MET A 257 -7.81 6.22 1.92
C MET A 257 -6.63 5.95 0.96
N MET A 258 -5.57 5.27 1.41
CA MET A 258 -4.48 4.80 0.54
C MET A 258 -4.78 3.41 -0.05
N HIS A 259 -5.75 2.68 0.51
CA HIS A 259 -6.19 1.34 0.09
C HIS A 259 -7.64 1.37 -0.39
N MET A 260 -7.92 2.27 -1.33
CA MET A 260 -9.28 2.58 -1.78
C MET A 260 -10.06 1.41 -2.38
N GLY A 261 -9.39 0.42 -2.97
CA GLY A 261 -10.04 -0.80 -3.47
C GLY A 261 -10.39 -1.82 -2.39
N GLU A 262 -9.90 -1.64 -1.16
CA GLU A 262 -9.90 -2.65 -0.08
C GLU A 262 -10.31 -2.02 1.26
N LEU A 263 -11.19 -1.01 1.23
CA LEU A 263 -11.51 -0.15 2.39
C LEU A 263 -11.88 -0.93 3.66
N PHE A 264 -12.67 -2.00 3.56
CA PHE A 264 -13.07 -2.76 4.74
C PHE A 264 -11.94 -3.63 5.28
N ALA A 265 -11.16 -4.26 4.39
CA ALA A 265 -9.97 -5.02 4.76
C ALA A 265 -8.94 -4.11 5.45
N ALA A 266 -8.71 -2.93 4.87
CA ALA A 266 -7.88 -1.88 5.44
C ALA A 266 -8.39 -1.46 6.83
N ALA A 267 -9.68 -1.12 6.97
CA ALA A 267 -10.25 -0.70 8.24
C ALA A 267 -9.98 -1.71 9.37
N VAL A 268 -10.23 -3.00 9.09
CA VAL A 268 -10.03 -4.09 10.07
C VAL A 268 -8.55 -4.25 10.39
N TRP A 269 -7.69 -4.29 9.38
CA TRP A 269 -6.27 -4.54 9.55
C TRP A 269 -5.57 -3.37 10.27
N PHE A 270 -5.78 -2.12 9.85
CA PHE A 270 -5.17 -0.95 10.49
C PHE A 270 -5.67 -0.77 11.94
N SER A 271 -6.92 -1.14 12.23
CA SER A 271 -7.44 -1.19 13.60
C SER A 271 -6.74 -2.25 14.46
N MET A 272 -6.48 -3.43 13.88
CA MET A 272 -5.78 -4.53 14.56
C MET A 272 -4.32 -4.17 14.87
N ILE A 273 -3.61 -3.54 13.94
CA ILE A 273 -2.24 -3.05 14.19
C ILE A 273 -2.23 -1.92 15.20
N THR A 274 -3.23 -1.03 15.18
CA THR A 274 -3.39 0.01 16.20
C THR A 274 -3.63 -0.61 17.59
N TRP A 275 -4.46 -1.65 17.68
CA TRP A 275 -4.62 -2.41 18.93
C TRP A 275 -3.29 -3.04 19.39
N LEU A 276 -2.52 -3.63 18.47
CA LEU A 276 -1.20 -4.21 18.78
C LEU A 276 -0.25 -3.15 19.31
N MET A 277 -0.25 -1.95 18.72
CA MET A 277 0.53 -0.79 19.18
C MET A 277 0.18 -0.42 20.63
N LEU A 278 -1.11 -0.30 20.94
CA LEU A 278 -1.59 0.03 22.30
C LEU A 278 -1.24 -1.07 23.31
N ARG A 279 -1.28 -2.33 22.87
CA ARG A 279 -1.04 -3.49 23.73
C ARG A 279 0.43 -3.71 24.07
N THR A 280 1.31 -3.57 23.07
CA THR A 280 2.74 -3.88 23.17
C THR A 280 3.60 -2.66 23.45
N ARG A 281 3.11 -1.46 23.09
CA ARG A 281 3.86 -0.19 23.13
C ARG A 281 5.22 -0.29 22.45
N ASN A 282 5.26 -1.04 21.36
CA ASN A 282 6.48 -1.35 20.65
C ASN A 282 6.26 -1.27 19.13
N ILE A 283 6.97 -0.36 18.47
CA ILE A 283 6.82 -0.13 17.03
C ILE A 283 7.25 -1.36 16.21
N TRP A 284 8.25 -2.10 16.71
CA TRP A 284 8.77 -3.27 16.00
C TRP A 284 7.79 -4.43 15.99
N ASP A 285 6.88 -4.53 16.96
CA ASP A 285 5.77 -5.49 16.90
C ASP A 285 4.80 -5.14 15.76
N CYS A 286 4.50 -3.86 15.55
CA CYS A 286 3.68 -3.41 14.42
C CYS A 286 4.38 -3.67 13.07
N VAL A 287 5.68 -3.32 12.97
CA VAL A 287 6.51 -3.58 11.77
C VAL A 287 6.55 -5.07 11.43
N VAL A 288 6.75 -5.94 12.42
CA VAL A 288 6.80 -7.40 12.18
C VAL A 288 5.44 -7.95 11.81
N ALA A 289 4.36 -7.53 12.48
CA ALA A 289 3.02 -7.95 12.10
C ALA A 289 2.70 -7.56 10.66
N HIS A 290 3.05 -6.34 10.26
CA HIS A 290 2.89 -5.85 8.89
C HIS A 290 3.78 -6.60 7.90
N GLY A 291 5.07 -6.78 8.18
CA GLY A 291 5.96 -7.56 7.33
C GLY A 291 5.51 -9.01 7.14
N VAL A 292 4.99 -9.66 8.18
CA VAL A 292 4.42 -11.01 8.09
C VAL A 292 3.16 -11.03 7.24
N THR A 293 2.22 -10.09 7.44
CA THR A 293 1.03 -9.99 6.59
C THR A 293 1.44 -9.84 5.11
N ASN A 294 2.35 -8.93 4.82
CA ASN A 294 2.80 -8.62 3.47
C ASN A 294 3.57 -9.77 2.82
N LEU A 295 4.42 -10.47 3.58
CA LEU A 295 5.13 -11.66 3.08
C LEU A 295 4.15 -12.76 2.71
N LEU A 296 3.19 -13.06 3.59
CA LEU A 296 2.20 -14.11 3.35
C LEU A 296 1.24 -13.73 2.21
N LEU A 297 0.88 -12.45 2.10
CA LEU A 297 0.10 -11.95 0.97
C LEU A 297 0.88 -12.09 -0.34
N GLY A 298 2.16 -11.72 -0.37
CA GLY A 298 3.01 -11.91 -1.54
C GLY A 298 3.15 -13.39 -1.95
N ILE A 299 3.28 -14.30 -0.98
CA ILE A 299 3.28 -15.74 -1.25
C ILE A 299 1.93 -16.19 -1.82
N TYR A 300 0.82 -15.71 -1.24
CA TYR A 300 -0.53 -15.98 -1.76
C TYR A 300 -0.67 -15.51 -3.21
N VAL A 301 -0.20 -14.31 -3.53
CA VAL A 301 -0.23 -13.76 -4.90
C VAL A 301 0.47 -14.68 -5.89
N VAL A 302 1.70 -15.10 -5.58
CA VAL A 302 2.48 -15.97 -6.49
C VAL A 302 1.85 -17.35 -6.63
N LEU A 303 1.26 -17.91 -5.57
CA LEU A 303 0.67 -19.25 -5.60
C LEU A 303 -0.68 -19.29 -6.32
N PHE A 304 -1.46 -18.20 -6.27
CA PHE A 304 -2.83 -18.15 -6.78
C PHE A 304 -3.01 -17.20 -7.98
N ASP A 305 -1.90 -16.68 -8.54
CA ASP A 305 -1.88 -15.79 -9.69
C ASP A 305 -2.71 -14.50 -9.49
N GLN A 306 -2.73 -13.98 -8.26
CA GLN A 306 -3.54 -12.82 -7.86
C GLN A 306 -2.70 -11.52 -7.86
N TRP A 307 -2.00 -11.24 -8.95
CA TRP A 307 -1.02 -10.14 -9.05
C TRP A 307 -1.58 -8.76 -8.73
N GLN A 308 -2.89 -8.56 -8.83
CA GLN A 308 -3.55 -7.31 -8.41
C GLN A 308 -3.42 -7.00 -6.90
N LEU A 309 -3.02 -7.97 -6.07
CA LEU A 309 -2.80 -7.77 -4.63
C LEU A 309 -1.36 -7.35 -4.27
N MET A 310 -0.45 -7.21 -5.26
CA MET A 310 0.98 -6.92 -5.07
C MET A 310 1.45 -5.67 -5.80
#